data_AF-A0A496USP3-F1
#
_entry.id   AF-A0A496USP3-F1
#
_cell.length_a   1.000
_cell.length_b   1.000
_cell.length_c   1.000
_cell.angle_alpha   90.00
_cell.angle_beta   90.00
_cell.angle_gamma   90.00
#
_symmetry.space_group_name_H-M   'P 1'
#
loop_
_entity.id
_entity.type
_entity.pdbx_description
1 polymer ?
#
loop_
_entity_poly.entity_id
_entity_poly.type
_entity_poly.pdbx_seq_one_letter_code
_entity_poly.pdbx_strand_id
1 'polypeptide(L)'
;MGNRHQRSLLATLTLRTIRRTWPILLLILATTAPVIAARLATVIQNSSHRQVTDAFLPLPPAEDGSIVVTLSGDRPISLATPDPDFVRVDDHTFTTRFPWNWTGPRTVTFVDDLAEETTVMVTPTLARPFTPLDHDIPVLHITCDSTSLWDPETGIYTTGNYTNFEQRGGAWEREARFEYFLPGVGRVIDEPIGLRIHGGFSRNYYQKGLRYYFDDYGTGDFLDYPLFDTGPTRFERLIVRTSRFDDSCINANFADGLFGDLGHLVSRYRFVAVYLNREYWGAYSLRERLDDEFFETTWGLDFGGLNLIKDGETKEGDATGWWDFLANFGAVADPEDDQWFATVRQNMDLASYIDWQIINLYCVSGDNGFAWNLALFQSGDRPWRFVMWDEDLLLRSADLNANTFRFLTARNETEWNRYRAPADTRSWNAADQQWLTMFRT
;
A
#
# COMPACT_ATOMS: atom_id res chain seq x y z
N MET A 1 -3.02 -11.89 -7.95
CA MET A 1 -3.33 -11.25 -9.26
C MET A 1 -2.76 -9.83 -9.28
N GLY A 2 -1.67 -9.60 -10.01
CA GLY A 2 -1.09 -8.26 -10.12
C GLY A 2 -1.98 -7.32 -10.93
N ASN A 3 -2.76 -6.47 -10.25
CA ASN A 3 -3.49 -5.39 -10.90
C ASN A 3 -2.47 -4.39 -11.49
N ARG A 4 -2.42 -4.33 -12.82
CA ARG A 4 -1.68 -3.29 -13.54
C ARG A 4 -2.50 -2.01 -13.47
N HIS A 5 -2.05 -1.05 -12.67
CA HIS A 5 -2.58 0.31 -12.63
C HIS A 5 -1.92 1.10 -13.75
N GLN A 6 -2.69 1.54 -14.73
CA GLN A 6 -2.18 2.24 -15.89
C GLN A 6 -3.14 3.35 -16.30
N ARG A 7 -2.59 4.50 -16.70
CA ARG A 7 -3.26 5.38 -17.65
C ARG A 7 -3.16 4.78 -19.04
N SER A 8 -4.28 4.77 -19.76
CA SER A 8 -4.33 4.35 -21.16
C SER A 8 -4.12 5.55 -22.08
N LEU A 9 -3.48 5.32 -23.22
CA LEU A 9 -3.28 6.37 -24.21
C LEU A 9 -4.23 6.16 -25.38
N LEU A 10 -4.91 7.25 -25.75
CA LEU A 10 -5.66 7.32 -27.00
C LEU A 10 -4.85 8.18 -27.97
N ALA A 11 -4.46 7.56 -29.08
CA ALA A 11 -3.85 8.26 -30.21
C ALA A 11 -4.91 8.49 -31.29
N THR A 12 -5.06 9.73 -31.73
CA THR A 12 -5.90 10.08 -32.89
C THR A 12 -4.99 10.47 -34.04
N LEU A 13 -5.09 9.72 -35.13
CA LEU A 13 -4.41 10.00 -36.39
C LEU A 13 -5.28 10.94 -37.22
N THR A 14 -4.80 12.15 -37.48
CA THR A 14 -5.46 13.06 -38.41
C THR A 14 -4.67 13.04 -39.72
N LEU A 15 -5.14 12.26 -40.70
CA LEU A 15 -4.58 12.26 -42.05
C LEU A 15 -4.98 13.56 -42.75
N ARG A 16 -4.14 14.58 -42.66
CA ARG A 16 -4.15 15.71 -43.60
C ARG A 16 -3.12 15.43 -44.67
N THR A 17 -3.52 14.74 -45.73
CA THR A 17 -2.71 14.64 -46.95
C THR A 17 -2.66 16.02 -47.61
N ILE A 18 -1.66 16.83 -47.26
CA ILE A 18 -1.33 18.03 -48.04
C ILE A 18 -0.50 17.57 -49.23
N ARG A 19 -1.17 17.00 -50.25
CA ARG A 19 -0.52 16.82 -51.54
C ARG A 19 -0.29 18.22 -52.11
N ARG A 20 0.97 18.68 -52.17
CA ARG A 20 1.36 19.80 -53.04
C ARG A 20 1.12 19.37 -54.49
N THR A 21 -0.10 19.54 -54.98
CA THR A 21 -0.48 19.24 -56.35
C THR A 21 0.18 20.23 -57.30
N TRP A 22 1.14 19.77 -58.08
CA TRP A 22 1.36 20.29 -59.44
C TRP A 22 0.35 19.59 -60.37
N PRO A 23 -0.31 20.30 -61.31
CA PRO A 23 -1.52 19.80 -61.96
C PRO A 23 -1.16 19.01 -63.22
N ILE A 24 -1.40 17.68 -63.25
CA ILE A 24 -1.56 16.94 -64.51
C ILE A 24 -2.69 15.92 -64.38
N LEU A 25 -3.64 16.04 -65.32
CA LEU A 25 -4.75 15.13 -65.61
C LEU A 25 -4.31 13.66 -65.80
N LEU A 26 -5.09 12.70 -65.28
CA LEU A 26 -5.92 11.77 -66.09
C LEU A 26 -6.52 10.63 -65.24
N LEU A 27 -7.76 10.30 -65.62
CA LEU A 27 -8.61 9.15 -65.31
C LEU A 27 -7.92 7.87 -64.79
N ILE A 28 -8.56 7.19 -63.82
CA ILE A 28 -9.09 5.82 -63.99
C ILE A 28 -10.05 5.46 -62.84
N LEU A 29 -11.18 4.88 -63.27
CA LEU A 29 -12.24 4.11 -62.62
C LEU A 29 -12.21 3.82 -61.12
N ALA A 30 -13.41 4.01 -60.55
CA ALA A 30 -13.90 3.36 -59.35
C ALA A 30 -13.63 1.85 -59.35
N THR A 31 -12.78 1.42 -58.42
CA THR A 31 -12.98 0.17 -57.70
C THR A 31 -13.03 0.54 -56.22
N THR A 32 -14.16 0.26 -55.58
CA THR A 32 -14.32 0.30 -54.13
C THR A 32 -13.48 -0.82 -53.52
N ALA A 33 -12.16 -0.63 -53.48
CA ALA A 33 -11.35 -1.27 -52.47
C ALA A 33 -11.60 -0.48 -51.17
N PRO A 34 -11.86 -1.13 -50.03
CA PRO A 34 -11.73 -0.42 -48.76
C PRO A 34 -10.30 0.13 -48.77
N VAL A 35 -10.17 1.46 -48.77
CA VAL A 35 -8.92 2.09 -48.40
C VAL A 35 -8.74 1.68 -46.95
N ILE A 36 -8.06 0.55 -46.74
CA ILE A 36 -7.37 0.27 -45.50
C ILE A 36 -6.42 1.44 -45.40
N ALA A 37 -6.83 2.50 -44.70
CA ALA A 37 -5.92 3.52 -44.25
C ALA A 37 -4.83 2.74 -43.52
N ALA A 38 -3.64 2.68 -44.14
CA ALA A 38 -2.49 2.02 -43.56
C ALA A 38 -2.36 2.52 -42.13
N ARG A 39 -2.28 1.58 -41.17
CA ARG A 39 -2.16 1.88 -39.75
C ARG A 39 -0.75 2.42 -39.50
N LEU A 40 -0.52 3.68 -39.86
CA LEU A 40 0.78 4.36 -39.85
C LEU A 40 1.36 4.67 -38.47
N ALA A 41 0.68 4.27 -37.38
CA ALA A 41 1.28 4.10 -36.07
C ALA A 41 0.41 3.17 -35.21
N THR A 42 1.01 2.09 -34.71
CA THR A 42 0.41 1.28 -33.65
C THR A 42 1.10 1.65 -32.35
N VAL A 43 0.33 1.92 -31.30
CA VAL A 43 0.89 2.09 -29.95
C VAL A 43 1.34 0.71 -29.47
N ILE A 44 2.64 0.42 -29.55
CA ILE A 44 3.19 -0.94 -29.35
C ILE A 44 3.28 -1.28 -27.85
N GLN A 45 3.44 -0.29 -26.98
CA GLN A 45 3.54 -0.50 -25.53
C GLN A 45 3.01 0.72 -24.77
N ASN A 46 2.01 0.49 -23.93
CA ASN A 46 1.50 1.45 -22.96
C ASN A 46 1.96 1.00 -21.59
N SER A 47 3.03 1.62 -21.08
CA SER A 47 3.36 1.51 -19.66
C SER A 47 3.43 2.89 -19.07
N SER A 48 2.58 3.14 -18.09
CA SER A 48 3.15 3.66 -16.86
C SER A 48 4.03 2.56 -16.28
N HIS A 49 5.33 2.79 -16.20
CA HIS A 49 6.30 1.72 -15.95
C HIS A 49 6.10 1.07 -14.58
N ARG A 50 5.39 -0.06 -14.60
CA ARG A 50 5.39 -1.14 -13.59
C ARG A 50 5.26 -2.47 -14.33
N GLN A 51 6.28 -2.79 -15.13
CA GLN A 51 6.44 -4.16 -15.60
C GLN A 51 7.06 -4.97 -14.46
N VAL A 52 6.28 -5.87 -13.88
CA VAL A 52 6.81 -6.93 -13.01
C VAL A 52 7.07 -8.12 -13.92
N THR A 53 8.34 -8.37 -14.22
CA THR A 53 8.81 -9.71 -14.55
C THR A 53 9.00 -10.49 -13.26
N ASP A 54 8.94 -11.82 -13.30
CA ASP A 54 9.19 -12.71 -12.14
C ASP A 54 10.60 -12.54 -11.51
N ALA A 55 11.46 -11.73 -12.13
CA ALA A 55 12.69 -11.22 -11.57
C ALA A 55 12.61 -9.69 -11.35
N PHE A 56 13.08 -9.24 -10.18
CA PHE A 56 13.35 -7.83 -9.90
C PHE A 56 14.46 -7.35 -10.84
N LEU A 57 14.10 -6.55 -11.83
CA LEU A 57 15.04 -5.69 -12.52
C LEU A 57 14.79 -4.27 -11.98
N PRO A 58 15.76 -3.65 -11.27
CA PRO A 58 15.60 -2.26 -10.90
C PRO A 58 15.40 -1.44 -12.18
N LEU A 59 14.28 -0.73 -12.25
CA LEU A 59 14.01 0.17 -13.36
C LEU A 59 15.06 1.30 -13.34
N PRO A 60 15.42 1.88 -14.50
CA PRO A 60 16.19 3.10 -14.51
C PRO A 60 15.47 4.15 -13.64
N PRO A 61 16.18 4.87 -12.75
CA PRO A 61 15.61 5.87 -11.83
C PRO A 61 14.71 6.94 -12.49
N ALA A 62 14.81 7.09 -13.80
CA ALA A 62 14.16 8.12 -14.60
C ALA A 62 12.74 7.77 -15.07
N GLU A 63 12.11 6.64 -14.69
CA GLU A 63 10.81 6.21 -15.29
C GLU A 63 9.59 6.21 -14.34
N ASP A 64 9.79 6.29 -13.02
CA ASP A 64 8.69 6.32 -12.05
C ASP A 64 7.78 7.54 -12.27
N GLY A 65 6.45 7.35 -12.18
CA GLY A 65 5.49 8.43 -12.35
C GLY A 65 5.45 9.03 -13.75
N SER A 66 5.63 8.20 -14.78
CA SER A 66 5.50 8.65 -16.18
C SER A 66 4.91 7.60 -17.09
N ILE A 67 4.30 8.07 -18.18
CA ILE A 67 3.79 7.23 -19.26
C ILE A 67 4.71 7.42 -20.47
N VAL A 68 5.32 6.35 -20.95
CA VAL A 68 6.14 6.38 -22.16
C VAL A 68 5.31 5.90 -23.34
N VAL A 69 5.39 6.62 -24.45
CA VAL A 69 4.65 6.33 -25.69
C VAL A 69 5.65 6.09 -26.79
N THR A 70 5.55 4.92 -27.42
CA THR A 70 6.31 4.61 -28.63
C THR A 70 5.44 4.81 -29.85
N LEU A 71 5.91 5.66 -30.77
CA LEU A 71 5.32 5.97 -32.06
C LEU A 71 6.21 5.35 -33.13
N SER A 72 5.65 4.53 -34.01
CA SER A 72 6.41 3.83 -35.04
C SER A 72 5.72 4.01 -36.39
N GLY A 73 6.49 4.30 -37.44
CA GLY A 73 6.02 4.40 -38.82
C GLY A 73 6.37 3.15 -39.63
N ASP A 74 5.46 2.77 -40.55
CA ASP A 74 5.69 1.68 -41.51
C ASP A 74 6.86 1.96 -42.48
N ARG A 75 7.26 3.24 -42.60
CA ARG A 75 8.39 3.74 -43.37
C ARG A 75 9.30 4.56 -42.46
N PRO A 76 10.55 4.85 -42.85
CA PRO A 76 11.40 5.77 -42.10
C PRO A 76 10.68 7.11 -41.92
N ILE A 77 10.66 7.61 -40.68
CA ILE A 77 10.00 8.86 -40.32
C ILE A 77 10.97 9.84 -39.67
N SER A 78 10.70 11.12 -39.83
CA SER A 78 11.40 12.23 -39.19
C SER A 78 10.41 13.28 -38.68
N LEU A 79 10.82 14.15 -37.76
CA LEU A 79 9.96 15.23 -37.27
C LEU A 79 9.87 16.35 -38.32
N ALA A 80 8.66 16.79 -38.66
CA ALA A 80 8.44 17.94 -39.56
C ALA A 80 8.99 19.25 -38.96
N THR A 81 9.00 19.35 -37.64
CA THR A 81 9.62 20.43 -36.87
C THR A 81 10.32 19.81 -35.67
N PRO A 82 11.57 20.20 -35.34
CA PRO A 82 12.26 19.69 -34.16
C PRO A 82 11.43 19.89 -32.90
N ASP A 83 11.25 18.81 -32.13
CA ASP A 83 10.53 18.82 -30.87
C ASP A 83 11.32 17.97 -29.84
N PRO A 84 11.86 18.59 -28.77
CA PRO A 84 12.66 17.86 -27.78
C PRO A 84 11.85 16.84 -26.97
N ASP A 85 10.52 16.94 -26.97
CA ASP A 85 9.64 15.99 -26.29
C ASP A 85 9.50 14.65 -27.03
N PHE A 86 10.00 14.56 -28.27
CA PHE A 86 10.00 13.35 -29.09
C PHE A 86 11.43 12.89 -29.39
N VAL A 87 11.84 11.83 -28.72
CA VAL A 87 13.19 11.27 -28.81
C VAL A 87 13.21 10.19 -29.88
N ARG A 88 14.10 10.32 -30.87
CA ARG A 88 14.30 9.29 -31.89
C ARG A 88 14.95 8.06 -31.27
N VAL A 89 14.34 6.89 -31.48
CA VAL A 89 14.89 5.58 -31.08
C VAL A 89 15.64 4.96 -32.25
N ASP A 90 15.02 4.95 -33.42
CA ASP A 90 15.59 4.46 -34.68
C ASP A 90 14.98 5.20 -35.87
N ASP A 91 15.23 4.73 -37.10
CA ASP A 91 14.74 5.39 -38.31
C ASP A 91 13.22 5.36 -38.47
N HIS A 92 12.52 4.48 -37.77
CA HIS A 92 11.08 4.28 -37.82
C HIS A 92 10.38 4.72 -36.54
N THR A 93 11.10 4.91 -35.45
CA THR A 93 10.53 4.93 -34.11
C THR A 93 10.94 6.16 -33.32
N PHE A 94 9.96 6.80 -32.69
CA PHE A 94 10.13 7.87 -31.72
C PHE A 94 9.44 7.52 -30.41
N THR A 95 9.98 7.99 -29.30
CA THR A 95 9.33 7.93 -28.01
C THR A 95 8.99 9.32 -27.50
N THR A 96 7.89 9.44 -26.77
CA THR A 96 7.58 10.63 -25.99
C THR A 96 7.16 10.23 -24.58
N ARG A 97 7.42 11.10 -23.61
CA ARG A 97 7.18 10.82 -22.19
C ARG A 97 6.19 11.83 -21.63
N PHE A 98 5.13 11.32 -21.02
CA PHE A 98 4.17 12.13 -20.27
C PHE A 98 4.49 12.02 -18.77
N PRO A 99 4.73 13.14 -18.08
CA PRO A 99 4.64 13.17 -16.62
C PRO A 99 3.28 12.63 -16.15
N TRP A 100 3.21 12.00 -14.99
CA TRP A 100 1.96 11.39 -14.51
C TRP A 100 0.79 12.38 -14.36
N ASN A 101 1.04 13.63 -13.98
CA ASN A 101 0.03 14.70 -13.96
C ASN A 101 -0.39 15.21 -15.33
N TRP A 102 0.28 14.82 -16.40
CA TRP A 102 -0.04 15.37 -17.70
C TRP A 102 -1.42 14.88 -18.15
N THR A 103 -2.29 15.82 -18.49
CA THR A 103 -3.67 15.57 -18.96
C THR A 103 -3.92 16.13 -20.35
N GLY A 104 -3.03 17.00 -20.85
CA GLY A 104 -3.15 17.60 -22.17
C GLY A 104 -2.74 16.64 -23.30
N PRO A 105 -3.16 16.91 -24.54
CA PRO A 105 -2.61 16.22 -25.70
C PRO A 105 -1.16 16.67 -25.96
N ARG A 106 -0.34 15.77 -26.51
CA ARG A 106 0.86 16.13 -27.27
C ARG A 106 0.58 15.89 -28.75
N THR A 107 0.98 16.83 -29.60
CA THR A 107 0.78 16.73 -31.04
C THR A 107 2.12 16.83 -31.74
N VAL A 108 2.37 15.91 -32.67
CA VAL A 108 3.59 15.87 -33.47
C VAL A 108 3.26 15.58 -34.92
N THR A 109 3.99 16.19 -35.84
CA THR A 109 3.89 15.89 -37.27
C THR A 109 5.16 15.18 -37.71
N PHE A 110 4.99 13.98 -38.26
CA PHE A 110 6.05 13.21 -38.87
C PHE A 110 6.03 13.37 -40.39
N VAL A 111 7.20 13.28 -41.00
CA VAL A 111 7.41 13.23 -42.46
C VAL A 111 8.12 11.94 -42.81
N ASP A 112 7.58 11.19 -43.76
CA ASP A 112 8.20 9.97 -44.27
C ASP A 112 9.20 10.24 -45.42
N ASP A 113 9.84 9.19 -45.92
CA ASP A 113 10.78 9.24 -47.05
C ASP A 113 10.11 9.58 -48.41
N LEU A 114 8.78 9.64 -48.48
CA LEU A 114 8.01 10.13 -49.63
C LEU A 114 7.58 11.60 -49.48
N ALA A 115 8.03 12.26 -48.41
CA ALA A 115 7.62 13.61 -48.03
C ALA A 115 6.12 13.74 -47.71
N GLU A 116 5.46 12.64 -47.31
CA GLU A 116 4.09 12.68 -46.79
C GLU A 116 4.09 13.03 -45.30
N GLU A 117 3.26 13.99 -44.93
CA GLU A 117 3.11 14.44 -43.55
C GLU A 117 1.98 13.69 -42.84
N THR A 118 2.23 13.22 -41.62
CA THR A 118 1.22 12.63 -40.73
C THR A 118 1.26 13.31 -39.36
N THR A 119 0.14 13.92 -38.97
CA THR A 119 -0.01 14.49 -37.63
C THR A 119 -0.65 13.47 -36.69
N VAL A 120 0.06 13.20 -35.59
CA VAL A 120 -0.38 12.33 -34.51
C VAL A 120 -0.66 13.16 -33.27
N MET A 121 -1.87 13.03 -32.72
CA MET A 121 -2.22 13.60 -31.43
C MET A 121 -2.35 12.47 -30.40
N VAL A 122 -1.58 12.53 -29.33
CA VAL A 122 -1.58 11.55 -28.25
C VAL A 122 -2.14 12.20 -26.99
N THR A 123 -3.19 11.60 -26.42
CA THR A 123 -3.82 12.09 -25.19
C THR A 123 -3.81 11.00 -24.11
N PRO A 124 -3.25 11.28 -22.92
CA PRO A 124 -3.35 10.37 -21.78
C PRO A 124 -4.77 10.40 -21.22
N THR A 125 -5.33 9.22 -21.00
CA THR A 125 -6.67 9.02 -20.44
C THR A 125 -6.59 8.06 -19.27
N LEU A 126 -7.51 8.18 -18.32
CA LEU A 126 -7.62 7.20 -17.25
C LEU A 126 -8.10 5.87 -17.85
N ALA A 127 -7.43 4.75 -17.54
CA ALA A 127 -7.90 3.45 -18.03
C ALA A 127 -9.27 3.06 -17.45
N ARG A 128 -9.63 3.64 -16.31
CA ARG A 128 -10.98 3.56 -15.73
C ARG A 128 -11.48 4.96 -15.42
N PRO A 129 -12.73 5.30 -15.78
CA PRO A 129 -13.30 6.58 -15.39
C PRO A 129 -13.37 6.68 -13.86
N PHE A 130 -13.28 7.89 -13.34
CA PHE A 130 -13.54 8.16 -11.93
C PHE A 130 -15.05 8.19 -11.70
N THR A 131 -15.59 7.05 -11.28
CA THR A 131 -17.01 6.88 -10.95
C THR A 131 -17.16 6.34 -9.53
N PRO A 132 -16.90 7.18 -8.50
CA PRO A 132 -16.85 6.73 -7.11
C PRO A 132 -18.19 6.18 -6.58
N LEU A 133 -19.31 6.53 -7.23
CA LEU A 133 -20.65 6.10 -6.82
C LEU A 133 -21.04 4.73 -7.38
N ASP A 134 -20.28 4.20 -8.34
CA ASP A 134 -20.55 2.90 -9.00
C ASP A 134 -19.93 1.72 -8.22
N HIS A 135 -19.22 1.97 -7.12
CA HIS A 135 -18.61 0.92 -6.28
C HIS A 135 -19.59 0.37 -5.26
N ASP A 136 -19.48 -0.93 -4.97
CA ASP A 136 -20.26 -1.60 -3.91
C ASP A 136 -19.69 -1.36 -2.50
N ILE A 137 -18.43 -0.91 -2.43
CA ILE A 137 -17.75 -0.54 -1.19
C ILE A 137 -17.43 0.96 -1.19
N PRO A 138 -17.22 1.58 -0.02
CA PRO A 138 -16.83 2.98 0.04
C PRO A 138 -15.57 3.28 -0.76
N VAL A 139 -15.54 4.48 -1.33
CA VAL A 139 -14.41 4.95 -2.12
C VAL A 139 -13.64 5.99 -1.33
N LEU A 140 -12.34 5.78 -1.21
CA LEU A 140 -11.40 6.77 -0.71
C LEU A 140 -10.66 7.38 -1.89
N HIS A 141 -10.94 8.65 -2.18
CA HIS A 141 -10.23 9.42 -3.18
C HIS A 141 -9.21 10.34 -2.50
N ILE A 142 -7.98 10.28 -3.00
CA ILE A 142 -6.84 11.05 -2.49
C ILE A 142 -6.41 11.99 -3.60
N THR A 143 -6.56 13.28 -3.36
CA THR A 143 -6.13 14.32 -4.29
C THR A 143 -4.87 15.00 -3.74
N CYS A 144 -3.81 15.08 -4.53
CA CYS A 144 -2.58 15.78 -4.15
C CYS A 144 -1.83 16.28 -5.39
N ASP A 145 -0.89 17.22 -5.19
CA ASP A 145 0.01 17.61 -6.27
C ASP A 145 0.81 16.39 -6.75
N SER A 146 0.94 16.21 -8.06
CA SER A 146 1.68 15.07 -8.61
C SER A 146 3.16 15.08 -8.25
N THR A 147 3.76 16.25 -8.04
CA THR A 147 5.13 16.36 -7.54
C THR A 147 5.25 15.75 -6.14
N SER A 148 4.21 15.86 -5.31
CA SER A 148 4.16 15.19 -3.99
C SER A 148 4.29 13.68 -4.07
N LEU A 149 3.93 13.06 -5.21
CA LEU A 149 4.04 11.62 -5.41
C LEU A 149 5.29 11.22 -6.18
N TRP A 150 5.63 11.97 -7.22
CA TRP A 150 6.53 11.49 -8.28
C TRP A 150 7.78 12.34 -8.51
N ASP A 151 7.90 13.49 -7.85
CA ASP A 151 9.10 14.33 -7.97
C ASP A 151 10.35 13.58 -7.48
N PRO A 152 11.48 13.63 -8.21
CA PRO A 152 12.68 12.92 -7.79
C PRO A 152 13.24 13.35 -6.43
N GLU A 153 13.10 14.62 -6.06
CA GLU A 153 13.64 15.15 -4.80
C GLU A 153 12.65 14.98 -3.64
N THR A 154 11.36 15.15 -3.92
CA THR A 154 10.32 15.29 -2.88
C THR A 154 9.16 14.31 -3.01
N GLY A 155 8.99 13.62 -4.13
CA GLY A 155 7.87 12.71 -4.35
C GLY A 155 7.94 11.48 -3.45
N ILE A 156 6.88 11.19 -2.68
CA ILE A 156 6.90 10.11 -1.67
C ILE A 156 6.67 8.71 -2.25
N TYR A 157 6.17 8.60 -3.49
CA TYR A 157 5.77 7.32 -4.09
C TYR A 157 6.80 6.75 -5.08
N THR A 158 7.77 7.57 -5.47
CA THR A 158 8.84 7.26 -6.44
C THR A 158 10.10 6.74 -5.75
N THR A 159 10.95 6.06 -6.51
CA THR A 159 12.34 5.79 -6.09
C THR A 159 13.06 7.10 -5.81
N GLY A 160 12.97 8.09 -6.70
CA GLY A 160 13.60 9.40 -6.53
C GLY A 160 15.11 9.34 -6.24
N ASN A 161 15.66 10.43 -5.74
CA ASN A 161 17.10 10.59 -5.48
C ASN A 161 17.54 10.04 -4.12
N TYR A 162 16.58 9.74 -3.24
CA TYR A 162 16.83 9.31 -1.86
C TYR A 162 16.18 7.98 -1.51
N THR A 163 15.75 7.19 -2.50
CA THR A 163 14.83 6.06 -2.26
C THR A 163 13.60 6.58 -1.50
N ASN A 164 12.96 7.61 -2.07
CA ASN A 164 12.02 8.48 -1.38
C ASN A 164 10.90 7.71 -0.68
N PHE A 165 10.40 6.63 -1.29
CA PHE A 165 9.37 5.78 -0.70
C PHE A 165 9.77 5.11 0.63
N GLU A 166 11.07 5.02 0.96
CA GLU A 166 11.57 4.48 2.23
C GLU A 166 11.72 5.53 3.33
N GLN A 167 11.54 6.81 3.01
CA GLN A 167 11.85 7.91 3.90
C GLN A 167 10.76 8.18 4.95
N ARG A 168 11.12 8.88 6.03
CA ARG A 168 10.30 9.01 7.26
C ARG A 168 10.36 10.43 7.85
N GLY A 169 9.42 10.73 8.74
CA GLY A 169 9.28 12.01 9.43
C GLY A 169 8.46 13.03 8.65
N GLY A 170 8.19 14.18 9.27
CA GLY A 170 7.41 15.27 8.68
C GLY A 170 8.02 15.85 7.40
N ALA A 171 9.34 15.77 7.22
CA ALA A 171 10.01 16.16 5.97
C ALA A 171 9.54 15.36 4.74
N TRP A 172 8.95 14.19 4.96
CA TRP A 172 8.41 13.29 3.93
C TRP A 172 6.89 13.22 3.95
N GLU A 173 6.25 14.20 4.57
CA GLU A 173 4.82 14.43 4.56
C GLU A 173 4.42 15.38 3.45
N ARG A 174 3.32 15.08 2.76
CA ARG A 174 2.83 15.90 1.65
C ARG A 174 1.38 16.27 1.86
N GLU A 175 1.07 17.52 1.56
CA GLU A 175 -0.30 17.99 1.57
C GLU A 175 -1.14 17.21 0.53
N ALA A 176 -2.29 16.74 0.97
CA ALA A 176 -3.27 16.06 0.17
C ALA A 176 -4.69 16.38 0.66
N ARG A 177 -5.70 15.84 -0.02
CA ARG A 177 -7.09 15.83 0.42
C ARG A 177 -7.60 14.40 0.55
N PHE A 178 -8.25 14.13 1.67
CA PHE A 178 -8.96 12.90 1.98
C PHE A 178 -10.44 13.09 1.64
N GLU A 179 -10.89 12.46 0.56
CA GLU A 179 -12.28 12.52 0.13
C GLU A 179 -12.91 11.12 0.24
N TYR A 180 -13.96 11.00 1.03
CA TYR A 180 -14.64 9.72 1.27
C TYR A 180 -16.03 9.73 0.64
N PHE A 181 -16.34 8.69 -0.13
CA PHE A 181 -17.61 8.52 -0.82
C PHE A 181 -18.30 7.26 -0.34
N LEU A 182 -19.60 7.36 -0.08
CA LEU A 182 -20.45 6.22 0.20
C LEU A 182 -21.22 5.82 -1.07
N PRO A 183 -21.34 4.50 -1.36
CA PRO A 183 -22.11 3.99 -2.49
C PRO A 183 -23.52 4.57 -2.51
N GLY A 184 -23.96 5.09 -3.67
CA GLY A 184 -25.29 5.66 -3.85
C GLY A 184 -25.61 6.96 -3.09
N VAL A 185 -24.74 7.41 -2.17
CA VAL A 185 -24.97 8.64 -1.37
C VAL A 185 -24.22 9.83 -1.95
N GLY A 186 -22.93 9.66 -2.26
CA GLY A 186 -22.07 10.78 -2.63
C GLY A 186 -20.85 10.92 -1.73
N ARG A 187 -20.16 12.06 -1.88
CA ARG A 187 -19.03 12.45 -1.03
C ARG A 187 -19.56 12.90 0.33
N VAL A 188 -19.02 12.31 1.40
CA VAL A 188 -19.43 12.56 2.78
C VAL A 188 -18.29 13.14 3.64
N ILE A 189 -17.03 13.01 3.20
CA ILE A 189 -15.86 13.64 3.83
C ILE A 189 -15.05 14.33 2.73
N ASP A 190 -14.50 15.51 3.03
CA ASP A 190 -13.56 16.26 2.19
C ASP A 190 -12.64 17.08 3.09
N GLU A 191 -11.59 16.46 3.60
CA GLU A 191 -10.66 17.08 4.56
C GLU A 191 -9.25 17.23 3.96
N PRO A 192 -8.56 18.34 4.22
CA PRO A 192 -7.13 18.43 3.95
C PRO A 192 -6.36 17.55 4.95
N ILE A 193 -5.27 16.93 4.49
CA ILE A 193 -4.47 15.99 5.27
C ILE A 193 -2.99 16.07 4.93
N GLY A 194 -2.16 15.61 5.86
CA GLY A 194 -0.79 15.16 5.59
C GLY A 194 -0.79 13.71 5.10
N LEU A 195 -0.03 13.44 4.04
CA LEU A 195 0.06 12.13 3.39
C LEU A 195 1.48 11.60 3.45
N ARG A 196 1.63 10.34 3.91
CA ARG A 196 2.93 9.63 3.97
C ARG A 196 2.82 8.19 3.50
N ILE A 197 3.92 7.62 3.04
CA ILE A 197 4.02 6.17 2.84
C ILE A 197 4.01 5.44 4.19
N HIS A 198 3.16 4.43 4.31
CA HIS A 198 3.05 3.57 5.48
C HIS A 198 3.83 2.25 5.32
N GLY A 199 4.38 1.76 6.44
CA GLY A 199 4.94 0.41 6.56
C GLY A 199 6.43 0.35 6.87
N GLY A 200 6.95 -0.88 6.94
CA GLY A 200 8.39 -1.20 6.95
C GLY A 200 8.83 -1.65 5.57
N PHE A 201 8.99 -2.97 5.38
CA PHE A 201 9.34 -3.56 4.08
C PHE A 201 8.29 -3.29 3.00
N SER A 202 6.99 -3.21 3.37
CA SER A 202 5.87 -3.00 2.45
C SER A 202 5.91 -1.69 1.66
N ARG A 203 6.78 -0.77 2.05
CA ARG A 203 7.10 0.44 1.29
C ARG A 203 7.67 0.13 -0.09
N ASN A 204 8.30 -1.04 -0.26
CA ASN A 204 8.80 -1.51 -1.55
C ASN A 204 7.70 -2.01 -2.49
N TYR A 205 6.46 -2.16 -2.02
CA TYR A 205 5.38 -2.63 -2.88
C TYR A 205 5.01 -1.59 -3.93
N TYR A 206 4.48 -2.08 -5.04
CA TYR A 206 3.89 -1.22 -6.05
C TYR A 206 2.65 -0.53 -5.48
N GLN A 207 1.69 -1.32 -5.00
CA GLN A 207 0.53 -0.79 -4.28
C GLN A 207 0.94 -0.52 -2.83
N LYS A 208 1.53 0.66 -2.53
CA LYS A 208 2.02 1.04 -1.21
C LYS A 208 0.87 1.35 -0.25
N GLY A 209 1.07 1.08 1.04
CA GLY A 209 0.20 1.61 2.09
C GLY A 209 0.42 3.11 2.27
N LEU A 210 -0.61 3.82 2.72
CA LEU A 210 -0.57 5.26 2.97
C LEU A 210 -1.03 5.54 4.39
N ARG A 211 -0.49 6.62 4.97
CA ARG A 211 -0.87 7.17 6.26
C ARG A 211 -1.40 8.58 6.07
N TYR A 212 -2.47 8.87 6.77
CA TYR A 212 -3.19 10.14 6.75
C TYR A 212 -3.06 10.79 8.12
N TYR A 213 -2.74 12.06 8.10
CA TYR A 213 -2.54 12.96 9.23
C TYR A 213 -3.57 14.07 9.09
N PHE A 214 -4.45 14.22 10.08
CA PHE A 214 -5.48 15.27 10.05
C PHE A 214 -5.01 16.55 10.76
N ASP A 215 -3.96 16.46 11.58
CA ASP A 215 -3.28 17.56 12.27
C ASP A 215 -2.63 18.55 11.29
N ASP A 216 -2.64 19.85 11.61
CA ASP A 216 -1.90 20.91 10.90
C ASP A 216 -2.28 21.23 9.43
N TYR A 217 -3.27 20.55 8.82
CA TYR A 217 -3.63 20.76 7.40
C TYR A 217 -4.93 21.53 7.14
N GLY A 218 -5.66 21.98 8.16
CA GLY A 218 -6.71 22.98 7.94
C GLY A 218 -7.82 23.06 8.99
N THR A 219 -8.84 22.20 8.86
CA THR A 219 -10.18 22.35 9.49
C THR A 219 -10.20 22.04 10.99
N GLY A 220 -9.16 21.39 11.49
CA GLY A 220 -8.94 20.99 12.87
C GLY A 220 -7.92 19.86 12.90
N ASP A 221 -7.63 19.33 14.09
CA ASP A 221 -6.60 18.28 14.25
C ASP A 221 -7.17 16.86 14.08
N PHE A 222 -8.49 16.75 13.88
CA PHE A 222 -9.20 15.48 13.91
C PHE A 222 -10.23 15.36 12.79
N LEU A 223 -10.42 14.13 12.31
CA LEU A 223 -11.60 13.72 11.60
C LEU A 223 -12.67 13.23 12.58
N ASP A 224 -13.81 13.91 12.62
CA ASP A 224 -15.00 13.48 13.36
C ASP A 224 -16.04 12.87 12.40
N TYR A 225 -15.97 11.54 12.20
CA TYR A 225 -16.90 10.79 11.35
C TYR A 225 -17.00 9.31 11.75
N PRO A 226 -18.19 8.67 11.77
CA PRO A 226 -18.33 7.24 12.06
C PRO A 226 -17.85 6.38 10.89
N LEU A 227 -16.53 6.24 10.74
CA LEU A 227 -15.92 5.47 9.65
C LEU A 227 -16.18 3.96 9.77
N PHE A 228 -16.37 3.45 10.98
CA PHE A 228 -16.57 2.03 11.28
C PHE A 228 -17.92 1.81 11.95
N ASP A 229 -18.41 0.58 11.91
CA ASP A 229 -19.79 0.24 12.32
C ASP A 229 -20.08 0.58 13.79
N THR A 230 -19.13 0.32 14.69
CA THR A 230 -19.26 0.58 16.13
C THR A 230 -17.98 1.16 16.72
N GLY A 231 -18.13 1.97 17.78
CA GLY A 231 -17.02 2.51 18.56
C GLY A 231 -16.76 4.00 18.30
N PRO A 232 -15.55 4.48 18.60
CA PRO A 232 -15.20 5.89 18.44
C PRO A 232 -15.33 6.41 17.01
N THR A 233 -15.56 7.71 16.89
CA THR A 233 -15.76 8.41 15.62
C THR A 233 -14.75 9.52 15.37
N ARG A 234 -13.77 9.70 16.26
CA ARG A 234 -12.75 10.74 16.18
C ARG A 234 -11.40 10.11 15.87
N PHE A 235 -10.69 10.63 14.88
CA PHE A 235 -9.40 10.10 14.45
C PHE A 235 -8.44 11.24 14.11
N GLU A 236 -7.21 11.16 14.64
CA GLU A 236 -6.11 12.05 14.22
C GLU A 236 -5.29 11.42 13.09
N ARG A 237 -5.20 10.08 13.08
CA ARG A 237 -4.42 9.34 12.10
C ARG A 237 -5.16 8.10 11.63
N LEU A 238 -5.09 7.89 10.32
CA LEU A 238 -5.62 6.69 9.68
C LEU A 238 -4.58 6.13 8.73
N ILE A 239 -4.76 4.87 8.35
CA ILE A 239 -3.92 4.23 7.33
C ILE A 239 -4.80 3.46 6.35
N VAL A 240 -4.37 3.44 5.09
CA VAL A 240 -4.74 2.33 4.20
C VAL A 240 -3.60 1.36 4.09
N ARG A 241 -3.92 0.09 4.25
CA ARG A 241 -3.00 -1.03 4.08
C ARG A 241 -3.37 -1.84 2.86
N THR A 242 -2.37 -2.14 2.05
CA THR A 242 -2.48 -3.09 0.95
C THR A 242 -2.41 -4.53 1.49
N SER A 243 -2.96 -5.49 0.76
CA SER A 243 -2.57 -6.89 0.98
C SER A 243 -1.52 -7.30 -0.04
N ARG A 244 -0.43 -7.90 0.47
CA ARG A 244 0.72 -8.36 -0.30
C ARG A 244 0.52 -9.75 -0.91
N PHE A 245 -0.15 -10.65 -0.19
CA PHE A 245 -0.07 -12.08 -0.47
C PHE A 245 -1.21 -12.55 -1.38
N ASP A 246 -0.85 -13.26 -2.45
CA ASP A 246 -1.80 -13.87 -3.40
C ASP A 246 -2.73 -14.90 -2.71
N ASP A 247 -2.31 -15.46 -1.57
CA ASP A 247 -3.03 -16.49 -0.82
C ASP A 247 -4.25 -15.94 -0.07
N SER A 248 -4.21 -14.68 0.42
CA SER A 248 -5.36 -14.05 1.09
C SER A 248 -5.17 -12.54 1.33
N CYS A 249 -6.15 -11.74 0.91
CA CYS A 249 -6.21 -10.30 1.18
C CYS A 249 -6.87 -9.93 2.52
N ILE A 250 -7.23 -10.94 3.32
CA ILE A 250 -8.05 -10.76 4.51
C ILE A 250 -7.38 -11.24 5.79
N ASN A 251 -6.16 -11.75 5.76
CA ASN A 251 -5.53 -12.39 6.94
C ASN A 251 -5.48 -11.48 8.17
N ALA A 252 -4.87 -10.30 8.04
CA ALA A 252 -4.76 -9.39 9.18
C ALA A 252 -6.15 -8.93 9.65
N ASN A 253 -7.00 -8.58 8.70
CA ASN A 253 -8.38 -8.20 8.90
C ASN A 253 -9.20 -9.30 9.63
N PHE A 254 -8.96 -10.56 9.30
CA PHE A 254 -9.61 -11.72 9.92
C PHE A 254 -9.15 -11.90 11.36
N ALA A 255 -7.85 -11.78 11.63
CA ALA A 255 -7.30 -11.86 12.97
C ALA A 255 -7.80 -10.72 13.88
N ASP A 256 -7.79 -9.48 13.37
CA ASP A 256 -8.38 -8.32 14.06
C ASP A 256 -9.88 -8.56 14.33
N GLY A 257 -10.62 -9.07 13.34
CA GLY A 257 -12.04 -9.37 13.49
C GLY A 257 -12.32 -10.41 14.59
N LEU A 258 -11.60 -11.54 14.58
CA LEU A 258 -11.73 -12.59 15.60
C LEU A 258 -11.38 -12.07 17.01
N PHE A 259 -10.31 -11.29 17.13
CA PHE A 259 -9.90 -10.74 18.43
C PHE A 259 -10.92 -9.74 18.96
N GLY A 260 -11.51 -8.93 18.07
CA GLY A 260 -12.61 -8.02 18.39
C GLY A 260 -13.89 -8.73 18.81
N ASP A 261 -14.26 -9.83 18.12
CA ASP A 261 -15.43 -10.67 18.47
C ASP A 261 -15.28 -11.33 19.85
N LEU A 262 -14.04 -11.56 20.30
CA LEU A 262 -13.71 -12.03 21.66
C LEU A 262 -13.77 -10.90 22.72
N GLY A 263 -14.08 -9.67 22.30
CA GLY A 263 -14.28 -8.52 23.18
C GLY A 263 -13.02 -7.67 23.43
N HIS A 264 -11.95 -7.91 22.67
CA HIS A 264 -10.70 -7.16 22.82
C HIS A 264 -10.66 -5.89 21.96
N LEU A 265 -9.82 -4.95 22.38
CA LEU A 265 -9.55 -3.74 21.62
C LEU A 265 -8.72 -4.07 20.38
N VAL A 266 -9.15 -3.55 19.23
CA VAL A 266 -8.55 -3.83 17.91
C VAL A 266 -8.40 -2.56 17.09
N SER A 267 -7.47 -2.59 16.14
CA SER A 267 -7.41 -1.62 15.05
C SER A 267 -8.56 -1.92 14.08
N ARG A 268 -9.67 -1.21 14.24
CA ARG A 268 -10.86 -1.40 13.40
C ARG A 268 -10.52 -1.07 11.95
N TYR A 269 -11.17 -1.79 11.05
CA TYR A 269 -10.94 -1.64 9.62
C TYR A 269 -12.23 -1.76 8.81
N ARG A 270 -12.14 -1.33 7.55
CA ARG A 270 -13.09 -1.68 6.49
C ARG A 270 -12.41 -1.67 5.13
N PHE A 271 -12.94 -2.44 4.19
CA PHE A 271 -12.46 -2.38 2.81
C PHE A 271 -12.94 -1.11 2.10
N VAL A 272 -12.04 -0.51 1.34
CA VAL A 272 -12.30 0.66 0.51
C VAL A 272 -11.67 0.47 -0.87
N ALA A 273 -12.32 1.03 -1.90
CA ALA A 273 -11.71 1.23 -3.20
C ALA A 273 -10.95 2.56 -3.17
N VAL A 274 -9.65 2.54 -3.46
CA VAL A 274 -8.83 3.75 -3.44
C VAL A 274 -8.68 4.32 -4.84
N TYR A 275 -8.80 5.64 -4.94
CA TYR A 275 -8.39 6.41 -6.11
C TYR A 275 -7.31 7.41 -5.73
N LEU A 276 -6.23 7.47 -6.50
CA LEU A 276 -5.15 8.46 -6.33
C LEU A 276 -5.17 9.39 -7.54
N ASN A 277 -5.44 10.69 -7.33
CA ASN A 277 -5.62 11.67 -8.41
C ASN A 277 -6.55 11.15 -9.52
N ARG A 278 -7.74 10.67 -9.10
CA ARG A 278 -8.81 10.09 -9.94
C ARG A 278 -8.47 8.78 -10.65
N GLU A 279 -7.30 8.20 -10.40
CA GLU A 279 -6.93 6.89 -10.95
C GLU A 279 -7.20 5.76 -9.96
N TYR A 280 -7.86 4.70 -10.43
CA TYR A 280 -8.18 3.56 -9.58
C TYR A 280 -6.91 2.85 -9.13
N TRP A 281 -6.68 2.87 -7.82
CA TRP A 281 -5.48 2.38 -7.16
C TRP A 281 -5.67 1.03 -6.47
N GLY A 282 -6.85 0.42 -6.61
CA GLY A 282 -7.16 -0.91 -6.10
C GLY A 282 -7.92 -0.91 -4.78
N ALA A 283 -8.19 -2.11 -4.28
CA ALA A 283 -8.79 -2.30 -2.97
C ALA A 283 -7.73 -2.21 -1.87
N TYR A 284 -8.12 -1.63 -0.74
CA TYR A 284 -7.31 -1.46 0.45
C TYR A 284 -8.15 -1.73 1.70
N SER A 285 -7.49 -1.98 2.82
CA SER A 285 -8.11 -1.92 4.15
C SER A 285 -7.85 -0.54 4.75
N LEU A 286 -8.88 0.30 4.88
CA LEU A 286 -8.86 1.55 5.66
C LEU A 286 -8.97 1.18 7.13
N ARG A 287 -8.01 1.61 7.95
CA ARG A 287 -7.91 1.17 9.33
C ARG A 287 -7.44 2.27 10.25
N GLU A 288 -7.78 2.10 11.52
CA GLU A 288 -7.16 2.84 12.61
C GLU A 288 -5.66 2.55 12.68
N ARG A 289 -4.86 3.56 13.00
CA ARG A 289 -3.42 3.36 13.15
C ARG A 289 -3.11 3.04 14.61
N LEU A 290 -2.51 1.89 14.90
CA LEU A 290 -2.07 1.56 16.27
C LEU A 290 -0.81 2.37 16.68
N ASP A 291 -1.02 3.58 17.18
CA ASP A 291 -0.07 4.47 17.86
C ASP A 291 -0.69 5.14 19.09
N ASP A 292 0.04 6.06 19.69
CA ASP A 292 -0.38 6.90 20.80
C ASP A 292 -1.74 7.57 20.56
N GLU A 293 -1.94 8.22 19.41
CA GLU A 293 -3.19 8.94 19.13
C GLU A 293 -4.38 8.01 18.96
N PHE A 294 -4.15 6.76 18.58
CA PHE A 294 -5.23 5.77 18.62
C PHE A 294 -5.67 5.49 20.04
N PHE A 295 -4.75 5.28 20.98
CA PHE A 295 -5.14 5.01 22.37
C PHE A 295 -5.72 6.26 23.04
N GLU A 296 -5.09 7.42 22.85
CA GLU A 296 -5.53 8.69 23.45
C GLU A 296 -6.74 9.28 22.75
N THR A 297 -6.58 9.73 21.50
CA THR A 297 -7.60 10.49 20.78
C THR A 297 -8.78 9.62 20.39
N THR A 298 -8.49 8.42 19.84
CA THR A 298 -9.57 7.56 19.31
C THR A 298 -10.28 6.82 20.43
N TRP A 299 -9.54 6.19 21.36
CA TRP A 299 -10.14 5.37 22.41
C TRP A 299 -10.29 6.06 23.77
N GLY A 300 -9.82 7.30 23.93
CA GLY A 300 -10.00 8.09 25.15
C GLY A 300 -9.26 7.51 26.35
N LEU A 301 -8.17 6.78 26.13
CA LEU A 301 -7.34 6.23 27.20
C LEU A 301 -6.39 7.31 27.73
N ASP A 302 -6.06 7.22 29.02
CA ASP A 302 -5.22 8.21 29.70
C ASP A 302 -3.79 8.21 29.13
N PHE A 303 -3.44 9.26 28.38
CA PHE A 303 -2.12 9.46 27.76
C PHE A 303 -1.01 9.57 28.80
N GLY A 304 -1.30 10.16 29.98
CA GLY A 304 -0.32 10.31 31.06
C GLY A 304 0.12 8.98 31.67
N GLY A 305 -0.57 7.88 31.33
CA GLY A 305 -0.23 6.52 31.74
C GLY A 305 -0.19 5.51 30.60
N LEU A 306 -0.08 5.95 29.33
CA LEU A 306 0.05 5.02 28.21
C LEU A 306 1.48 4.49 28.14
N ASN A 307 1.63 3.17 28.22
CA ASN A 307 2.85 2.48 27.83
C ASN A 307 2.54 1.60 26.62
N LEU A 308 3.36 1.67 25.57
CA LEU A 308 3.17 0.90 24.33
C LEU A 308 4.47 0.22 23.94
N ILE A 309 4.42 -1.10 23.76
CA ILE A 309 5.51 -1.90 23.23
C ILE A 309 5.10 -2.42 21.85
N LYS A 310 5.99 -2.29 20.87
CA LYS A 310 5.82 -2.91 19.55
C LYS A 310 7.13 -3.49 19.06
N ASP A 311 7.08 -4.71 18.54
CA ASP A 311 8.25 -5.44 18.03
C ASP A 311 9.37 -5.52 19.09
N GLY A 312 8.98 -5.71 20.36
CA GLY A 312 9.90 -5.76 21.51
C GLY A 312 10.51 -4.42 21.91
N GLU A 313 10.11 -3.30 21.29
CA GLU A 313 10.62 -1.96 21.58
C GLU A 313 9.55 -1.09 22.27
N THR A 314 9.97 -0.33 23.28
CA THR A 314 9.14 0.73 23.87
C THR A 314 8.90 1.82 22.82
N LYS A 315 7.64 2.01 22.44
CA LYS A 315 7.21 3.09 21.56
C LYS A 315 6.76 4.30 22.35
N GLU A 316 6.02 4.09 23.43
CA GLU A 316 5.51 5.14 24.32
C GLU A 316 5.66 4.74 25.78
N GLY A 317 5.83 5.74 26.65
CA GLY A 317 5.87 5.57 28.11
C GLY A 317 7.08 4.79 28.63
N ASP A 318 6.87 4.02 29.70
CA ASP A 318 7.86 3.19 30.38
C ASP A 318 7.45 1.71 30.38
N ALA A 319 8.27 0.88 29.73
CA ALA A 319 8.07 -0.57 29.64
C ALA A 319 8.83 -1.36 30.70
N THR A 320 9.56 -0.71 31.61
CA THR A 320 10.37 -1.37 32.65
C THR A 320 9.56 -2.40 33.43
N GLY A 321 8.33 -2.06 33.82
CA GLY A 321 7.45 -2.97 34.57
C GLY A 321 7.15 -4.27 33.82
N TRP A 322 6.97 -4.22 32.49
CA TRP A 322 6.77 -5.42 31.67
C TRP A 322 8.04 -6.27 31.59
N TRP A 323 9.19 -5.64 31.40
CA TRP A 323 10.47 -6.34 31.30
C TRP A 323 10.88 -6.98 32.63
N ASP A 324 10.66 -6.30 33.75
CA ASP A 324 10.85 -6.84 35.09
C ASP A 324 9.90 -8.01 35.34
N PHE A 325 8.64 -7.88 34.96
CA PHE A 325 7.67 -8.97 35.04
C PHE A 325 8.14 -10.19 34.24
N LEU A 326 8.53 -10.02 32.97
CA LEU A 326 9.02 -11.13 32.13
C LEU A 326 10.31 -11.75 32.68
N ALA A 327 11.22 -10.95 33.23
CA ALA A 327 12.48 -11.44 33.82
C ALA A 327 12.24 -12.31 35.06
N ASN A 328 11.17 -12.01 35.80
CA ASN A 328 10.81 -12.68 37.04
C ASN A 328 9.62 -13.66 36.90
N PHE A 329 9.03 -13.77 35.71
CA PHE A 329 7.83 -14.58 35.44
C PHE A 329 7.98 -16.03 35.94
N GLY A 330 9.16 -16.62 35.70
CA GLY A 330 9.49 -17.99 36.07
C GLY A 330 8.62 -19.04 35.34
N ALA A 331 9.01 -20.31 35.41
CA ALA A 331 8.10 -21.39 35.02
C ALA A 331 7.17 -21.70 36.19
N VAL A 332 5.89 -21.96 35.92
CA VAL A 332 4.95 -22.42 36.95
C VAL A 332 5.37 -23.81 37.38
N ALA A 333 5.80 -23.94 38.64
CA ALA A 333 6.20 -25.23 39.20
C ALA A 333 4.97 -26.05 39.63
N ASP A 334 3.90 -25.37 40.04
CA ASP A 334 2.65 -25.94 40.50
C ASP A 334 1.46 -25.22 39.82
N PRO A 335 0.70 -25.88 38.93
CA PRO A 335 -0.44 -25.28 38.25
C PRO A 335 -1.61 -24.95 39.19
N GLU A 336 -1.55 -25.30 40.47
CA GLU A 336 -2.50 -24.90 41.50
C GLU A 336 -2.01 -23.71 42.36
N ASP A 337 -0.88 -23.08 42.00
CA ASP A 337 -0.33 -21.92 42.74
C ASP A 337 -1.14 -20.64 42.50
N ASP A 338 -2.11 -20.40 43.38
CA ASP A 338 -2.95 -19.20 43.38
C ASP A 338 -2.14 -17.89 43.48
N GLN A 339 -1.02 -17.88 44.21
CA GLN A 339 -0.21 -16.68 44.40
C GLN A 339 0.56 -16.33 43.12
N TRP A 340 1.04 -17.34 42.41
CA TRP A 340 1.65 -17.15 41.10
C TRP A 340 0.64 -16.55 40.12
N PHE A 341 -0.58 -17.12 40.01
CA PHE A 341 -1.62 -16.58 39.14
C PHE A 341 -2.07 -15.17 39.56
N ALA A 342 -2.10 -14.85 40.86
CA ALA A 342 -2.38 -13.50 41.33
C ALA A 342 -1.33 -12.49 40.84
N THR A 343 -0.05 -12.87 40.88
CA THR A 343 1.07 -12.05 40.38
C THR A 343 0.97 -11.84 38.87
N VAL A 344 0.64 -12.89 38.11
CA VAL A 344 0.45 -12.78 36.65
C VAL A 344 -0.70 -11.85 36.31
N ARG A 345 -1.87 -12.00 36.96
CA ARG A 345 -3.06 -11.15 36.71
C ARG A 345 -2.85 -9.68 37.07
N GLN A 346 -1.92 -9.37 37.98
CA GLN A 346 -1.57 -7.98 38.29
C GLN A 346 -0.78 -7.31 37.16
N ASN A 347 0.02 -8.09 36.41
CA ASN A 347 0.92 -7.55 35.39
C ASN A 347 0.37 -7.73 33.96
N MET A 348 -0.43 -8.76 33.71
CA MET A 348 -0.93 -9.10 32.38
C MET A 348 -2.41 -9.47 32.40
N ASP A 349 -3.15 -8.97 31.41
CA ASP A 349 -4.50 -9.41 31.12
C ASP A 349 -4.47 -10.78 30.45
N LEU A 350 -4.71 -11.82 31.27
CA LEU A 350 -4.67 -13.21 30.83
C LEU A 350 -5.61 -13.52 29.67
N ALA A 351 -6.78 -12.86 29.59
CA ALA A 351 -7.74 -13.12 28.53
C ALA A 351 -7.18 -12.65 27.18
N SER A 352 -6.68 -11.41 27.11
CA SER A 352 -6.05 -10.87 25.90
C SER A 352 -4.86 -11.72 25.45
N TYR A 353 -4.04 -12.19 26.40
CA TYR A 353 -2.91 -13.06 26.11
C TYR A 353 -3.34 -14.42 25.54
N ILE A 354 -4.26 -15.12 26.23
CA ILE A 354 -4.73 -16.45 25.83
C ILE A 354 -5.38 -16.38 24.45
N ASP A 355 -6.24 -15.39 24.21
CA ASP A 355 -6.93 -15.25 22.93
C ASP A 355 -5.96 -14.88 21.80
N TRP A 356 -4.98 -14.01 22.07
CA TRP A 356 -3.90 -13.71 21.12
C TRP A 356 -3.12 -14.97 20.76
N GLN A 357 -2.79 -15.81 21.75
CA GLN A 357 -2.10 -17.08 21.52
C GLN A 357 -2.95 -18.08 20.73
N ILE A 358 -4.24 -18.20 21.03
CA ILE A 358 -5.15 -19.09 20.31
C ILE A 358 -5.25 -18.70 18.84
N ILE A 359 -5.40 -17.40 18.54
CA ILE A 359 -5.46 -16.93 17.15
C ILE A 359 -4.15 -17.24 16.43
N ASN A 360 -3.00 -16.98 17.07
CA ASN A 360 -1.68 -17.28 16.50
C ASN A 360 -1.44 -18.77 16.25
N LEU A 361 -1.87 -19.63 17.17
CA LEU A 361 -1.82 -21.09 17.04
C LEU A 361 -2.72 -21.58 15.91
N TYR A 362 -3.97 -21.12 15.88
CA TYR A 362 -4.97 -21.55 14.91
C TYR A 362 -4.63 -21.05 13.50
N CYS A 363 -4.16 -19.80 13.41
CA CYS A 363 -3.82 -19.17 12.14
C CYS A 363 -2.37 -19.42 11.71
N VAL A 364 -1.59 -20.16 12.51
CA VAL A 364 -0.26 -20.66 12.15
C VAL A 364 0.71 -19.50 11.80
N SER A 365 0.86 -18.54 12.72
CA SER A 365 1.84 -17.47 12.50
C SER A 365 3.27 -17.99 12.58
N GLY A 366 4.06 -17.72 11.54
CA GLY A 366 5.50 -17.96 11.53
C GLY A 366 6.33 -16.76 11.97
N ASP A 367 5.72 -15.59 12.13
CA ASP A 367 6.46 -14.33 12.28
C ASP A 367 6.22 -13.67 13.65
N ASN A 368 5.17 -14.07 14.38
CA ASN A 368 4.81 -13.45 15.65
C ASN A 368 5.66 -14.00 16.81
N GLY A 369 6.15 -13.11 17.67
CA GLY A 369 7.00 -13.45 18.81
C GLY A 369 7.56 -12.22 19.53
N PHE A 370 8.45 -12.43 20.49
CA PHE A 370 8.95 -11.37 21.39
C PHE A 370 9.32 -10.04 20.70
N ALA A 371 10.09 -10.11 19.62
CA ALA A 371 10.60 -8.94 18.90
C ALA A 371 9.93 -8.71 17.53
N TRP A 372 8.83 -9.41 17.23
CA TRP A 372 8.25 -9.44 15.88
C TRP A 372 6.73 -9.53 15.93
N ASN A 373 6.03 -8.54 15.37
CA ASN A 373 4.56 -8.44 15.31
C ASN A 373 3.88 -8.55 16.68
N LEU A 374 4.63 -8.28 17.76
CA LEU A 374 4.10 -8.14 19.11
C LEU A 374 3.65 -6.70 19.30
N ALA A 375 2.44 -6.53 19.82
CA ALA A 375 1.99 -5.24 20.32
C ALA A 375 1.32 -5.43 21.70
N LEU A 376 1.77 -4.63 22.66
CA LEU A 376 1.28 -4.63 24.03
C LEU A 376 1.04 -3.19 24.47
N PHE A 377 -0.07 -2.95 25.18
CA PHE A 377 -0.30 -1.65 25.78
C PHE A 377 -0.71 -1.75 27.25
N GLN A 378 -0.37 -0.71 27.99
CA GLN A 378 -0.79 -0.47 29.37
C GLN A 378 -1.41 0.92 29.43
N SER A 379 -2.50 1.10 30.20
CA SER A 379 -3.09 2.41 30.44
C SER A 379 -3.28 2.59 31.94
N GLY A 380 -2.51 3.52 32.52
CA GLY A 380 -2.35 3.68 33.96
C GLY A 380 -1.82 2.39 34.61
N ASP A 381 -2.28 2.09 35.82
CA ASP A 381 -1.86 0.90 36.58
C ASP A 381 -2.59 -0.39 36.17
N ARG A 382 -3.26 -0.40 35.01
CA ARG A 382 -3.96 -1.61 34.53
C ARG A 382 -2.94 -2.67 34.06
N PRO A 383 -3.30 -3.96 34.06
CA PRO A 383 -2.44 -4.99 33.48
C PRO A 383 -2.14 -4.74 31.99
N TRP A 384 -0.97 -5.18 31.53
CA TRP A 384 -0.59 -5.16 30.11
C TRP A 384 -1.55 -6.01 29.28
N ARG A 385 -1.99 -5.47 28.15
CA ARG A 385 -2.91 -6.13 27.22
C ARG A 385 -2.26 -6.36 25.88
N PHE A 386 -2.53 -7.53 25.32
CA PHE A 386 -2.15 -7.89 23.97
C PHE A 386 -3.13 -7.29 22.97
N VAL A 387 -2.62 -6.90 21.81
CA VAL A 387 -3.43 -6.48 20.67
C VAL A 387 -2.87 -7.11 19.39
N MET A 388 -3.76 -7.46 18.47
CA MET A 388 -3.35 -7.96 17.16
C MET A 388 -2.63 -6.84 16.39
N TRP A 389 -1.51 -7.19 15.75
CA TRP A 389 -0.70 -6.24 15.00
C TRP A 389 0.08 -6.96 13.90
N ASP A 390 0.02 -6.42 12.69
CA ASP A 390 0.82 -6.87 11.55
C ASP A 390 0.63 -8.36 11.15
N GLU A 391 -0.63 -8.80 11.12
CA GLU A 391 -1.03 -10.21 11.00
C GLU A 391 -1.23 -10.69 9.55
N ASP A 392 -0.44 -10.20 8.60
CA ASP A 392 -0.63 -10.54 7.18
C ASP A 392 -0.03 -11.89 6.77
N LEU A 393 0.92 -12.40 7.56
CA LEU A 393 1.58 -13.70 7.38
C LEU A 393 0.85 -14.89 7.99
N LEU A 394 -0.39 -14.72 8.44
CA LEU A 394 -1.26 -15.79 8.91
C LEU A 394 -1.79 -16.67 7.77
N LEU A 395 -2.15 -17.93 8.07
CA LEU A 395 -2.85 -18.87 7.18
C LEU A 395 -2.17 -19.08 5.81
N ARG A 396 -0.86 -18.87 5.72
CA ARG A 396 -0.10 -19.08 4.49
C ARG A 396 -0.11 -20.55 4.12
N SER A 397 -0.35 -20.84 2.85
CA SER A 397 -0.43 -22.22 2.33
C SER A 397 0.81 -23.05 2.66
N ALA A 398 1.99 -22.42 2.66
CA ALA A 398 3.26 -23.05 3.00
C ALA A 398 3.38 -23.42 4.48
N ASP A 399 2.70 -22.69 5.35
CA ASP A 399 2.83 -22.81 6.80
C ASP A 399 1.78 -23.73 7.40
N LEU A 400 0.64 -23.99 6.73
CA LEU A 400 -0.49 -24.77 7.27
C LEU A 400 -0.16 -26.17 7.83
N ASN A 401 0.97 -26.76 7.45
CA ASN A 401 1.42 -28.07 7.97
C ASN A 401 2.39 -27.95 9.16
N ALA A 402 2.77 -26.74 9.55
CA ALA A 402 3.64 -26.49 10.70
C ALA A 402 2.91 -26.87 11.99
N ASN A 403 3.67 -27.46 12.92
CA ASN A 403 3.13 -27.76 14.24
C ASN A 403 3.41 -26.58 15.18
N THR A 404 2.60 -25.51 15.06
CA THR A 404 2.77 -24.26 15.80
C THR A 404 2.79 -24.47 17.31
N PHE A 405 2.02 -25.44 17.82
CA PHE A 405 2.04 -25.78 19.24
C PHE A 405 3.42 -26.35 19.66
N ARG A 406 3.99 -27.26 18.89
CA ARG A 406 5.34 -27.79 19.15
C ARG A 406 6.43 -26.73 18.97
N PHE A 407 6.22 -25.79 18.06
CA PHE A 407 7.09 -24.64 17.87
C PHE A 407 7.07 -23.70 19.09
N LEU A 408 5.89 -23.25 19.52
CA LEU A 408 5.74 -22.38 20.70
C LEU A 408 6.04 -23.08 22.04
N THR A 409 6.17 -24.41 22.06
CA THR A 409 6.63 -25.16 23.24
C THR A 409 8.07 -25.66 23.14
N ALA A 410 8.81 -25.26 22.10
CA ALA A 410 10.18 -25.72 21.86
C ALA A 410 11.13 -25.35 23.00
N ARG A 411 11.86 -26.33 23.54
CA ARG A 411 12.74 -26.18 24.71
C ARG A 411 14.18 -25.85 24.35
N ASN A 412 14.53 -26.02 23.08
CA ASN A 412 15.86 -25.81 22.54
C ASN A 412 15.76 -25.48 21.05
N GLU A 413 16.88 -24.99 20.51
CA GLU A 413 17.00 -24.62 19.10
C GLU A 413 16.67 -25.78 18.14
N THR A 414 16.95 -27.03 18.51
CA THR A 414 16.66 -28.19 17.65
C THR A 414 15.16 -28.40 17.49
N GLU A 415 14.39 -28.29 18.58
CA GLU A 415 12.93 -28.36 18.52
C GLU A 415 12.34 -27.16 17.77
N TRP A 416 12.83 -25.95 18.04
CA TRP A 416 12.40 -24.73 17.34
C TRP A 416 12.57 -24.87 15.82
N ASN A 417 13.78 -25.22 15.38
CA ASN A 417 14.07 -25.38 13.95
C ASN A 417 13.30 -26.54 13.30
N ARG A 418 12.94 -27.58 14.06
CA ARG A 418 12.15 -28.71 13.55
C ARG A 418 10.69 -28.34 13.31
N TYR A 419 10.10 -27.51 14.17
CA TYR A 419 8.65 -27.26 14.16
C TYR A 419 8.24 -25.88 13.64
N ARG A 420 9.19 -24.95 13.48
CA ARG A 420 8.90 -23.61 12.96
C ARG A 420 8.24 -23.65 11.59
N ALA A 421 7.35 -22.70 11.36
CA ALA A 421 6.77 -22.48 10.06
C ALA A 421 7.87 -22.15 9.02
N PRO A 422 7.76 -22.60 7.77
CA PRO A 422 8.68 -22.21 6.70
C PRO A 422 8.87 -20.70 6.54
N ALA A 423 7.86 -19.89 6.86
CA ALA A 423 7.94 -18.44 6.87
C ALA A 423 8.84 -17.85 7.98
N ASP A 424 9.10 -18.60 9.06
CA ASP A 424 9.89 -18.13 10.18
C ASP A 424 11.39 -18.08 9.82
N THR A 425 11.89 -16.85 9.61
CA THR A 425 13.30 -16.59 9.30
C THR A 425 14.14 -16.23 10.54
N ARG A 426 13.58 -16.32 11.74
CA ARG A 426 14.24 -15.86 12.98
C ARG A 426 15.29 -16.87 13.46
N SER A 427 16.24 -16.35 14.23
CA SER A 427 17.31 -17.11 14.87
C SER A 427 17.02 -17.29 16.35
N TRP A 428 17.24 -18.50 16.86
CA TRP A 428 17.07 -18.81 18.28
C TRP A 428 18.00 -17.95 19.16
N ASN A 429 17.42 -17.14 20.05
CA ASN A 429 18.17 -16.28 20.97
C ASN A 429 17.56 -16.29 22.39
N ALA A 430 18.15 -15.52 23.32
CA ALA A 430 17.72 -15.49 24.71
C ALA A 430 16.33 -14.86 24.92
N ALA A 431 15.96 -13.86 24.12
CA ALA A 431 14.66 -13.22 24.19
C ALA A 431 13.55 -14.16 23.73
N ASP A 432 13.78 -14.91 22.63
CA ASP A 432 12.86 -15.95 22.17
C ASP A 432 12.70 -17.06 23.22
N GLN A 433 13.79 -17.47 23.88
CA GLN A 433 13.72 -18.46 24.98
C GLN A 433 12.83 -18.00 26.14
N GLN A 434 12.95 -16.74 26.53
CA GLN A 434 12.17 -16.15 27.60
C GLN A 434 10.67 -16.10 27.23
N TRP A 435 10.37 -15.68 26.01
CA TRP A 435 9.02 -15.67 25.45
C TRP A 435 8.37 -17.05 25.41
N LEU A 436 9.08 -18.05 24.89
CA LEU A 436 8.58 -19.42 24.86
C LEU A 436 8.40 -20.00 26.27
N THR A 437 9.14 -19.51 27.27
CA THR A 437 8.92 -19.90 28.66
C THR A 437 7.57 -19.42 29.15
N MET A 438 7.17 -18.20 28.81
CA MET A 438 5.83 -17.67 29.11
C MET A 438 4.72 -18.44 28.39
N PHE A 439 4.96 -18.98 27.20
CA PHE A 439 3.99 -19.83 26.51
C PHE A 439 3.83 -21.22 27.14
N ARG A 440 4.95 -21.84 27.55
CA ARG A 440 4.95 -23.19 28.13
C ARG A 440 4.30 -23.26 29.52
N THR A 441 4.33 -22.14 30.21
CA THR A 441 3.91 -21.94 31.59
C THR A 441 2.46 -21.50 31.60
#